data_AF-A0AA43LFC1-F1
#
_entry.id   AF-A0AA43LFC1-F1
#
_cell.length_a   1.000
_cell.length_b   1.000
_cell.length_c   1.000
_cell.angle_alpha   90.00
_cell.angle_beta   90.00
_cell.angle_gamma   90.00
#
_symmetry.space_group_name_H-M   'P 1'
#
loop_
_entity.id
_entity.type
_entity.pdbx_description
1 polymer ?
#
loop_
_entity_poly.entity_id
_entity_poly.type
_entity_poly.pdbx_seq_one_letter_code
_entity_poly.pdbx_strand_id
1 'polypeptide(L)'
;MERNIKDIIKDICKRKGTTLRALAESIGTSGDSLGTTLAKNNPTLDTLRKISKALGVPISEIVDESQRPHVNNLCPHCGKEIHISVS
;
A
#
# COMPACT_ATOMS: atom_id res chain seq x y z
N MET A 1 -18.10 7.96 1.15
CA MET A 1 -16.89 8.76 1.41
C MET A 1 -15.81 8.17 0.52
N GLU A 2 -15.47 8.82 -0.59
CA GLU A 2 -14.45 8.33 -1.52
C GLU A 2 -13.08 8.38 -0.84
N ARG A 3 -12.62 7.28 -0.24
CA ARG A 3 -11.25 7.24 0.27
C ARG A 3 -10.32 7.19 -0.94
N ASN A 4 -9.48 8.21 -1.03
CA ASN A 4 -8.52 8.38 -2.11
C ASN A 4 -7.25 7.61 -1.74
N ILE A 5 -6.53 7.08 -2.75
CA ILE A 5 -5.26 6.35 -2.59
C ILE A 5 -4.25 7.13 -1.72
N LYS A 6 -4.28 8.46 -1.77
CA LYS A 6 -3.47 9.35 -0.93
C LYS A 6 -3.63 9.10 0.58
N ASP A 7 -4.85 8.81 1.03
CA ASP A 7 -5.18 8.67 2.45
C ASP A 7 -4.71 7.31 2.97
N ILE A 8 -4.90 6.27 2.16
CA ILE A 8 -4.44 4.91 2.40
C ILE A 8 -2.92 4.88 2.60
N ILE A 9 -2.16 5.49 1.69
CA ILE A 9 -0.70 5.56 1.80
C ILE A 9 -0.30 6.33 3.05
N LYS A 10 -0.98 7.44 3.35
CA LYS A 10 -0.70 8.26 4.53
C LYS A 10 -0.98 7.52 5.83
N ASP A 11 -2.01 6.69 5.88
CA ASP A 11 -2.33 5.83 7.01
C ASP A 11 -1.29 4.72 7.21
N ILE A 12 -0.93 3.99 6.16
CA ILE A 12 0.11 2.95 6.21
C ILE A 12 1.45 3.56 6.65
N CYS A 13 1.75 4.75 6.15
CA CYS A 13 2.95 5.51 6.46
C CYS A 13 3.01 5.86 7.97
N LYS A 14 1.89 6.32 8.55
CA LYS A 14 1.76 6.52 10.01
C LYS A 14 1.91 5.22 10.79
N ARG A 15 1.25 4.13 10.37
CA ARG A 15 1.36 2.82 11.02
C ARG A 15 2.79 2.28 11.03
N LYS A 16 3.57 2.56 9.97
CA LYS A 16 4.98 2.15 9.84
C LYS A 16 5.99 3.13 10.43
N GLY A 17 5.57 4.28 10.93
CA GLY A 17 6.49 5.32 11.41
C GLY A 17 7.40 5.88 10.32
N THR A 18 6.98 5.81 9.05
CA THR A 18 7.70 6.42 7.93
C THR A 18 7.02 7.71 7.51
N THR A 19 7.60 8.44 6.56
CA THR A 19 7.00 9.65 5.97
C THR A 19 6.83 9.47 4.47
N LEU A 20 5.87 10.18 3.89
CA LEU A 20 5.64 10.19 2.43
C LEU A 20 6.92 10.57 1.66
N ARG A 21 7.76 11.42 2.25
CA ARG A 21 9.05 11.82 1.70
C ARG A 21 10.06 10.67 1.73
N ALA A 22 10.26 10.04 2.89
CA ALA A 22 11.14 8.89 3.02
C ALA A 22 10.69 7.70 2.15
N LEU A 23 9.39 7.51 2.01
CA LEU A 23 8.80 6.54 1.10
C LEU A 23 9.14 6.86 -0.37
N ALA A 24 8.99 8.11 -0.77
CA ALA A 24 9.34 8.56 -2.12
C ALA A 24 10.83 8.36 -2.40
N GLU A 25 11.69 8.74 -1.46
CA GLU A 25 13.15 8.51 -1.54
C GLU A 25 13.48 7.03 -1.65
N SER A 26 12.80 6.16 -0.89
CA SER A 26 12.98 4.71 -0.92
C SER A 26 12.62 4.08 -2.28
N ILE A 27 11.71 4.69 -3.03
CA ILE A 27 11.36 4.24 -4.38
C ILE A 27 12.10 4.97 -5.50
N GLY A 28 13.01 5.88 -5.17
CA GLY A 28 13.79 6.67 -6.12
C GLY A 28 12.99 7.78 -6.80
N THR A 29 12.02 8.38 -6.12
CA THR A 29 11.25 9.54 -6.64
C THR A 29 11.21 10.67 -5.60
N SER A 30 10.88 11.89 -6.02
CA SER A 30 10.73 13.01 -5.08
C SER A 30 9.37 12.98 -4.35
N GLY A 31 9.36 13.31 -3.06
CA GLY A 31 8.15 13.37 -2.23
C GLY A 31 7.02 14.21 -2.85
N ASP A 32 7.37 15.33 -3.46
CA ASP A 32 6.45 16.23 -4.18
C ASP A 32 5.84 15.59 -5.44
N SER A 33 6.64 14.84 -6.19
CA SER A 33 6.18 14.10 -7.38
C SER A 33 5.18 13.02 -6.99
N LEU A 34 5.48 12.30 -5.90
CA LEU A 34 4.62 11.24 -5.38
C LEU A 34 3.30 11.82 -4.87
N GLY A 35 3.36 12.88 -4.06
CA GLY A 35 2.17 13.58 -3.55
C GLY A 35 1.26 14.10 -4.66
N THR A 36 1.85 14.72 -5.69
CA THR A 36 1.12 15.19 -6.87
C THR A 36 0.47 14.04 -7.64
N THR A 37 1.19 12.93 -7.84
CA THR A 37 0.68 11.74 -8.53
C THR A 37 -0.53 11.13 -7.82
N LEU A 38 -0.46 11.06 -6.48
CA LEU A 38 -1.55 10.58 -5.63
C LEU A 38 -2.72 11.57 -5.57
N ALA A 39 -2.45 12.87 -5.59
CA ALA A 39 -3.47 13.91 -5.64
C ALA A 39 -4.23 13.93 -6.98
N LYS A 40 -3.54 13.62 -8.08
CA LYS A 40 -4.12 13.56 -9.43
C LYS A 40 -4.95 12.29 -9.69
N ASN A 41 -5.04 11.39 -8.70
CA ASN A 41 -5.74 10.09 -8.77
C ASN A 41 -5.33 9.23 -10.00
N ASN A 42 -4.16 9.49 -10.59
CA ASN A 42 -3.65 8.73 -11.73
C ASN A 42 -2.27 8.12 -11.43
N PRO A 43 -2.08 7.43 -10.29
CA PRO A 43 -0.85 6.70 -10.04
C PRO A 43 -0.74 5.52 -11.00
N THR A 44 0.41 5.38 -11.64
CA THR A 44 0.71 4.21 -12.45
C THR A 44 0.89 2.99 -11.55
N LEU A 45 0.51 1.80 -12.05
CA LEU A 45 0.68 0.54 -11.32
C LEU A 45 2.13 0.32 -10.84
N ASP A 46 3.12 0.76 -11.63
CA ASP A 46 4.52 0.67 -11.25
C ASP A 46 4.86 1.49 -9.99
N THR A 47 4.33 2.71 -9.89
CA THR A 47 4.47 3.57 -8.70
C THR A 47 3.81 2.93 -7.49
N LEU A 48 2.60 2.40 -7.65
CA LEU A 48 1.89 1.70 -6.58
C LEU A 48 2.66 0.46 -6.10
N ARG A 49 3.22 -0.32 -7.02
CA ARG A 49 4.04 -1.49 -6.71
C ARG A 49 5.32 -1.11 -5.96
N LYS A 50 5.99 -0.04 -6.39
CA LYS A 50 7.17 0.49 -5.71
C LYS A 50 6.84 0.94 -4.29
N ILE A 51 5.74 1.67 -4.10
CA ILE A 51 5.26 2.11 -2.79
C ILE A 51 4.96 0.90 -1.89
N SER A 52 4.19 -0.07 -2.41
CA SER A 52 3.89 -1.34 -1.74
C SER A 52 5.17 -2.07 -1.31
N LYS A 53 6.17 -2.15 -2.19
CA LYS A 53 7.45 -2.79 -1.88
C LYS A 53 8.26 -2.04 -0.82
N ALA A 54 8.34 -0.72 -0.92
CA ALA A 54 9.03 0.13 0.07
C ALA A 54 8.34 0.11 1.44
N LEU A 55 7.01 0.07 1.44
CA LEU A 55 6.22 -0.13 2.65
C LEU A 55 6.19 -1.60 3.07
N GLY A 56 6.58 -2.58 2.26
CA GLY A 56 6.42 -4.00 2.60
C GLY A 56 4.97 -4.41 2.87
N VAL A 57 4.01 -3.82 2.17
CA VAL A 57 2.58 -4.17 2.19
C VAL A 57 2.17 -4.63 0.80
N PRO A 58 1.16 -5.49 0.63
CA PRO A 58 0.70 -5.86 -0.70
C PRO A 58 0.07 -4.66 -1.43
N ILE A 59 0.21 -4.61 -2.75
CA ILE A 59 -0.36 -3.53 -3.58
C ILE A 59 -1.88 -3.42 -3.40
N SER A 60 -2.56 -4.54 -3.15
CA SER A 60 -3.99 -4.58 -2.84
C SER A 60 -4.36 -3.69 -1.66
N GLU A 61 -3.52 -3.55 -0.63
CA GLU A 61 -3.81 -2.66 0.51
C GLU A 61 -3.79 -1.18 0.12
N ILE A 62 -3.16 -0.82 -1.00
CA ILE A 62 -3.02 0.56 -1.48
C ILE A 62 -4.14 0.93 -2.46
N VAL A 63 -4.53 -0.01 -3.33
CA VAL A 63 -5.56 0.21 -4.37
C VAL A 63 -6.93 -0.32 -4.01
N ASP A 64 -7.05 -1.25 -3.05
CA ASP A 64 -8.31 -1.91 -2.70
C ASP A 64 -8.65 -1.58 -1.24
N GLU A 65 -9.59 -0.65 -1.06
CA GLU A 65 -10.26 -0.47 0.22
C GLU A 65 -11.70 -1.01 0.19
N SER A 66 -12.31 -1.20 -0.97
CA SER A 66 -13.75 -1.39 -1.00
C SER A 66 -14.24 -2.82 -0.76
N GLN A 67 -13.48 -3.90 -1.00
CA GLN A 67 -14.08 -5.25 -0.92
C GLN A 67 -13.13 -6.39 -0.54
N ARG A 68 -12.44 -6.31 0.59
CA ARG A 68 -11.86 -7.51 1.20
C ARG A 68 -12.28 -7.59 2.67
N PRO A 69 -13.17 -8.52 3.08
CA PRO A 69 -13.16 -8.93 4.47
C PRO A 69 -11.73 -9.36 4.79
N HIS A 70 -11.18 -8.86 5.89
CA HIS A 70 -9.87 -9.26 6.41
C HIS A 70 -9.82 -10.79 6.58
N VAL A 71 -9.45 -11.51 5.53
CA VAL A 71 -9.06 -12.91 5.63
C VAL A 71 -7.62 -12.89 6.09
N ASN A 72 -7.43 -13.06 7.40
CA ASN A 72 -6.13 -13.29 8.06
C ASN A 72 -5.48 -14.62 7.63
N ASN A 73 -5.71 -15.08 6.40
CA ASN A 73 -5.09 -16.24 5.81
C ASN A 73 -3.66 -15.95 5.32
N LEU A 74 -3.03 -14.83 5.69
CA LEU A 74 -1.63 -14.59 5.38
C LEU A 74 -0.77 -15.06 6.55
N CYS A 75 0.11 -16.02 6.28
CA CYS A 75 1.04 -16.57 7.26
C CYS A 75 1.90 -15.44 7.85
N PRO A 76 1.85 -15.19 9.18
CA PRO A 76 2.60 -14.10 9.81
C PRO A 76 4.12 -14.26 9.76
N HIS A 77 4.61 -15.43 9.29
CA HIS A 77 6.03 -15.74 9.18
C HIS A 77 6.58 -15.67 7.74
N CYS A 78 5.73 -15.74 6.72
CA CYS A 78 6.16 -15.82 5.31
C CYS A 78 5.33 -14.93 4.36
N GLY A 79 4.17 -14.45 4.79
CA GLY A 79 3.27 -13.62 3.97
C GLY A 79 2.57 -14.39 2.86
N LYS A 80 2.45 -15.71 2.98
CA LYS A 80 1.84 -16.61 1.98
C LYS A 80 0.43 -17.04 2.43
N GLU A 81 -0.46 -17.25 1.48
CA GLU A 81 -1.86 -17.64 1.72
C GLU A 81 -1.98 -19.04 2.38
N ILE A 82 -2.76 -19.13 3.45
CA ILE A 82 -3.06 -20.34 4.21
C ILE A 82 -4.37 -20.90 3.67
N HIS A 83 -4.28 -22.01 2.96
CA HIS A 83 -5.44 -22.75 2.50
C HIS A 83 -5.85 -23.78 3.58
N ILE A 84 -6.97 -23.54 4.27
CA ILE A 84 -7.52 -24.48 5.26
C ILE A 84 -8.64 -25.25 4.56
N SER A 85 -8.46 -26.56 4.38
CA SER A 85 -9.55 -27.47 3.98
C SER A 85 -9.99 -28.24 5.22
N VAL A 86 -11.25 -28.08 5.62
CA VAL A 86 -11.86 -28.90 6.69
C VAL A 86 -12.66 -30.01 6.01
N SER A 87 -12.43 -31.25 6.43
CA SER A 87 -13.12 -32.46 5.97
C SER A 87 -14.20 -32.89 6.95
#